data_AF-A0A9D0YAX4-F1
#
_entry.id   AF-A0A9D0YAX4-F1
#
_cell.length_a   1.000
_cell.length_b   1.000
_cell.length_c   1.000
_cell.angle_alpha   90.00
_cell.angle_beta   90.00
_cell.angle_gamma   90.00
#
_symmetry.space_group_name_H-M   'P 1'
#
loop_
_entity.id
_entity.type
_entity.pdbx_description
1 polymer ?
#
loop_
_entity_poly.entity_id
_entity_poly.type
_entity_poly.pdbx_seq_one_letter_code
_entity_poly.pdbx_strand_id
1 'polypeptide(L)' 'MFWLKNCPRCRGDLYETSDISGIYIDCFQCGHYLTTAEEAHVRFAAYLGSYTLPKDRPVRALTEIAA' A
#
# COMPACT_ATOMS: atom_id res chain seq x y z
N MET A 1 -4.39 2.05 4.23
CA MET A 1 -3.92 0.70 3.88
C MET A 1 -2.44 0.74 3.48
N PHE A 2 -1.71 -0.37 3.54
CA PHE A 2 -0.45 -0.54 2.81
C PHE A 2 -0.57 -1.67 1.78
N TRP A 3 0.04 -1.48 0.61
CA TRP A 3 0.19 -2.49 -0.43
C TRP A 3 1.66 -2.70 -0.74
N LEU A 4 2.18 -3.88 -0.37
CA LEU A 4 3.60 -4.16 -0.50
C LEU A 4 3.96 -4.48 -1.95
N LYS A 5 5.10 -3.94 -2.41
CA LYS A 5 5.67 -4.18 -3.74
C LYS A 5 4.73 -3.88 -4.92
N ASN A 6 3.73 -3.04 -4.72
CA ASN A 6 2.70 -2.73 -5.71
C ASN A 6 2.92 -1.41 -6.47
N CYS A 7 3.97 -0.64 -6.17
CA CYS A 7 4.24 0.57 -6.94
C CYS A 7 4.59 0.24 -8.41
N PRO A 8 3.89 0.82 -9.40
CA PRO A 8 4.10 0.52 -10.81
C PRO A 8 5.44 1.07 -11.35
N ARG A 9 6.04 2.05 -10.66
CA ARG A 9 7.32 2.65 -11.05
C ARG A 9 8.54 1.91 -10.53
N CYS A 10 8.59 1.66 -9.22
CA CYS A 10 9.79 1.14 -8.56
C CYS A 10 9.60 -0.23 -7.89
N ARG A 11 8.40 -0.83 -7.96
CA ARG A 11 8.01 -2.03 -7.18
C ARG A 11 8.23 -1.85 -5.66
N GLY A 12 8.15 -0.61 -5.18
CA GLY A 12 8.11 -0.25 -3.77
C GLY A 12 6.72 -0.44 -3.16
N ASP A 13 6.59 -0.01 -1.92
CA ASP A 13 5.39 -0.14 -1.12
C ASP A 13 4.54 1.13 -1.27
N LEU A 14 3.25 0.91 -1.42
CA LEU A 14 2.25 1.96 -1.50
C LEU A 14 1.55 2.08 -0.17
N TYR A 15 1.16 3.30 0.19
CA TYR A 15 0.33 3.54 1.35
C TYR A 15 -0.78 4.53 0.99
N GLU A 16 -1.96 4.27 1.52
CA GLU A 16 -3.08 5.19 1.40
C GLU A 16 -2.93 6.26 2.47
N THR A 17 -3.14 7.51 2.12
CA THR A 17 -3.17 8.63 3.05
C THR A 17 -4.25 9.63 2.63
N SER A 18 -4.42 10.69 3.40
CA SER A 18 -5.45 11.70 3.13
C SER A 18 -4.99 13.09 3.55
N ASP A 19 -5.37 14.10 2.79
CA ASP A 19 -5.21 15.51 3.13
C ASP A 19 -6.51 16.30 2.86
N ILE A 20 -6.40 17.63 2.78
CA ILE A 20 -7.54 18.52 2.51
C ILE A 20 -8.23 18.26 1.16
N SER A 21 -7.53 17.64 0.21
CA SER A 21 -8.01 17.33 -1.14
C SER A 21 -8.63 15.93 -1.24
N GLY A 22 -8.50 15.11 -0.19
CA GLY A 22 -9.13 13.79 -0.11
C GLY A 22 -8.14 12.66 0.12
N ILE A 23 -8.56 11.44 -0.21
CA ILE A 23 -7.76 10.21 -0.04
C ILE A 23 -6.98 9.95 -1.33
N TYR A 24 -5.70 9.62 -1.18
CA TYR A 24 -4.83 9.22 -2.28
C TYR A 24 -3.87 8.11 -1.86
N ILE A 25 -3.23 7.48 -2.85
CA ILE A 25 -2.21 6.46 -2.64
C ILE A 25 -0.88 6.94 -3.22
N ASP A 26 0.18 6.94 -2.42
CA ASP A 26 1.54 7.25 -2.86
C ASP A 26 2.56 6.18 -2.47
N CYS A 27 3.69 6.18 -3.16
CA CYS A 27 4.78 5.26 -2.90
C CYS A 27 5.76 5.84 -1.89
N PHE A 28 5.96 5.13 -0.78
CA PHE A 28 6.89 5.53 0.28
C PHE A 28 8.35 5.60 -0.21
N GLN A 29 8.74 4.77 -1.17
CA GLN A 29 10.13 4.67 -1.63
C GLN A 29 10.51 5.63 -2.75
N CYS A 30 9.58 5.99 -3.64
CA CYS A 30 9.89 6.85 -4.80
C CYS A 30 9.05 8.13 -4.88
N GLY A 31 8.10 8.34 -3.97
CA GLY A 31 7.24 9.53 -3.94
C GLY A 31 6.23 9.62 -5.09
N HIS A 32 6.01 8.53 -5.84
CA HIS A 32 5.02 8.52 -6.92
C HIS A 32 3.61 8.49 -6.35
N TYR A 33 2.83 9.52 -6.64
CA TYR A 33 1.38 9.53 -6.43
C TYR A 33 0.70 8.74 -7.54
N LEU A 34 -0.17 7.81 -7.17
CA LEU A 34 -0.89 7.03 -8.16
C LEU A 34 -1.89 7.91 -8.92
N THR A 35 -2.00 7.62 -10.21
CA THR A 35 -3.11 8.09 -11.03
C THR A 35 -4.39 7.34 -10.66
N THR A 36 -5.55 7.90 -11.01
CA THR A 36 -6.86 7.26 -10.76
C THR A 36 -6.94 5.83 -11.31
N ALA A 37 -6.35 5.57 -12.48
CA ALA A 37 -6.34 4.23 -13.08
C ALA A 37 -5.45 3.24 -12.28
N GLU A 38 -4.29 3.69 -11.82
CA GLU A 38 -3.39 2.87 -10.99
C GLU A 38 -4.02 2.58 -9.62
N GLU A 39 -4.67 3.57 -9.00
CA GLU A 39 -5.40 3.36 -7.74
C GLU A 39 -6.53 2.33 -7.89
N ALA A 40 -7.31 2.42 -8.97
CA ALA A 40 -8.37 1.46 -9.26
C ALA A 40 -7.81 0.03 -9.38
N HIS A 41 -6.68 -0.13 -10.06
CA HIS A 41 -6.01 -1.43 -10.19
C HIS A 41 -5.56 -1.98 -8.83
N VAL A 42 -4.91 -1.16 -8.00
CA VAL A 42 -4.45 -1.56 -6.66
C VAL A 42 -5.62 -1.95 -5.75
N ARG A 43 -6.72 -1.18 -5.77
CA ARG A 43 -7.92 -1.48 -4.97
C ARG A 43 -8.63 -2.75 -5.45
N PHE A 44 -8.72 -2.97 -6.77
CA PHE A 44 -9.30 -4.19 -7.33
C PHE A 44 -8.45 -5.43 -6.98
N ALA A 45 -7.12 -5.34 -7.10
CA ALA A 45 -6.22 -6.41 -6.70
C ALA A 45 -6.32 -6.72 -5.20
N ALA A 46 -6.55 -5.71 -4.35
CA ALA A 46 -6.77 -5.90 -2.92
C ALA A 46 -8.06 -6.70 -2.65
N TYR A 47 -9.15 -6.37 -3.36
CA TYR A 47 -10.43 -7.08 -3.26
C TYR A 47 -10.32 -8.56 -3.62
N LEU A 48 -9.47 -8.90 -4.60
CA LEU A 48 -9.24 -10.29 -5.02
C LEU A 48 -8.29 -11.09 -4.10
N GLY A 49 -7.75 -10.49 -3.03
CA GLY A 49 -6.95 -11.21 -2.02
C GLY A 49 -5.44 -10.99 -2.10
N SER A 50 -4.96 -9.80 -2.50
CA SER A 50 -3.53 -9.47 -2.48
C SER A 50 -3.08 -8.80 -1.17
N TYR A 51 -1.75 -8.77 -0.96
CA TYR A 51 -0.96 -8.28 0.18
C TYR A 51 -1.35 -6.89 0.70
N THR A 52 -2.48 -6.85 1.40
CA THR A 52 -3.08 -5.62 1.92
C THR A 52 -2.92 -5.63 3.43
N LEU A 53 -2.13 -4.71 3.97
CA LEU A 53 -2.00 -4.53 5.41
C LEU A 53 -2.94 -3.41 5.86
N PRO A 54 -3.95 -3.70 6.69
CA PRO A 54 -4.78 -2.67 7.33
C PRO A 54 -3.90 -1.76 8.19
N LYS A 55 -4.18 -0.45 8.18
CA LYS A 55 -3.45 0.54 9.00
C LYS A 55 -3.52 0.22 10.50
N ASP A 56 -4.62 -0.39 10.94
CA ASP A 56 -4.92 -0.61 12.35
C ASP A 56 -4.67 -2.05 12.82
N ARG A 57 -4.07 -2.92 11.99
CA ARG A 57 -3.60 -4.23 12.45
C ARG A 57 -2.10 -4.19 12.70
N PRO A 58 -1.62 -4.59 13.89
CA PRO A 58 -0.20 -4.78 14.10
C PRO A 58 0.28 -5.83 13.11
N VAL A 59 1.23 -5.46 12.24
CA VAL A 59 2.12 -6.43 11.61
C VAL A 59 2.71 -7.20 12.78
N ARG A 60 2.46 -8.51 12.89
CA ARG A 60 3.18 -9.35 13.86
C ARG A 60 4.66 -9.12 13.56
N ALA A 61 5.31 -8.28 14.37
CA ALA A 61 6.74 -8.10 14.31
C ALA A 61 7.33 -9.49 14.45
N LEU A 62 8.29 -9.81 13.59
CA LEU A 62 8.94 -11.11 13.46
C LEU A 62 9.82 -11.43 14.69
N THR A 63 9.29 -11.32 15.91
CA THR A 63 9.97 -11.73 17.14
C THR A 63 9.96 -13.26 17.34
N GLU A 64 9.32 -14.03 16.44
CA GLU A 64 9.19 -15.49 16.58
C GLU A 64 9.95 -16.31 15.51
N ILE A 65 10.73 -15.69 14.60
CA ILE A 65 11.60 -16.43 13.65
C ILE A 65 13.06 -16.51 14.16
N ALA A 66 13.32 -16.04 15.39
CA ALA A 66 14.65 -16.03 16.00
C ALA A 66 14.66 -16.73 17.37
N ALA A 67 13.89 -17.81 17.52
CA ALA A 67 13.95 -18.72 18.66
C ALA A 67 14.31 -20.14 18.21
#